data_AF-A0A9E3IG30-F1
#
_entry.id   AF-A0A9E3IG30-F1
#
_cell.length_a   1.000
_cell.length_b   1.000
_cell.length_c   1.000
_cell.angle_alpha   90.00
_cell.angle_beta   90.00
_cell.angle_gamma   90.00
#
_symmetry.space_group_name_H-M   'P 1'
#
loop_
_entity.id
_entity.type
_entity.pdbx_description
1 polymer ?
#
loop_
_entity_poly.entity_id
_entity_poly.type
_entity_poly.pdbx_seq_one_letter_code
_entity_poly.pdbx_strand_id
1 'polypeptide(L)'
;MEQALATAVPLAAAPGPLDRLMAMPASAKMKLGVGLAGLVAVIVAIGLWSSQGDYRVLFANLPDKEGGAVVAQLSTMQVPYKFAEGGTAILIPAEKVNEVRLKLAAAGLPKSSVVGFELMDNAKFGQTQTQERVNLQRALEGELTRTISSIDAVESARVHLALPNQNGFFREQQKPSASVVLMLRGGRTLDRAQLAGIVHLVASSVPELQTKDVSVLDQTGALLTENSDRNVAGLDATQLQYVTQMEQSYTKRIQELLEPVVGRENLRASVTADIDFSQSEATSEQFKPNGNPADATVHSQQISDTGGNAGNVPSGVPGATTNQPPVPATAPINGASAPLQAAQGGTIGANGHRETVTNYEVDRTVRVTRNATGLVRHLNAAVVVNQKVNTDAKGKTTSTPLTQDEMDKLTALVQEAIGFDQTRGDSVKVINAPFKAEAAMKAEEL
;
A
#
# COMPACT_ATOMS: atom_id res chain seq x y z
N MET A 1 -18.19 79.66 -105.45
CA MET A 1 -19.49 79.08 -105.86
C MET A 1 -20.11 78.50 -104.58
N GLU A 2 -21.06 79.20 -103.95
CA GLU A 2 -22.52 79.08 -104.20
C GLU A 2 -22.98 77.65 -103.85
N GLN A 3 -23.99 77.37 -103.01
CA GLN A 3 -25.22 78.07 -102.64
C GLN A 3 -25.72 77.56 -101.27
N ALA A 4 -26.53 78.40 -100.63
CA ALA A 4 -27.43 78.07 -99.52
C ALA A 4 -28.69 77.35 -100.05
N LEU A 5 -29.41 76.57 -99.22
CA LEU A 5 -30.88 76.69 -99.14
C LEU A 5 -31.53 76.03 -97.90
N ALA A 6 -32.44 76.86 -97.35
CA ALA A 6 -33.48 76.77 -96.32
C ALA A 6 -33.97 75.44 -95.71
N THR A 7 -34.30 75.58 -94.42
CA THR A 7 -34.88 74.65 -93.45
C THR A 7 -36.41 74.78 -93.32
N ALA A 8 -37.08 73.67 -92.98
CA ALA A 8 -38.47 73.61 -92.51
C ALA A 8 -38.53 72.99 -91.10
N VAL A 9 -39.43 73.48 -90.25
CA VAL A 9 -39.62 73.09 -88.84
C VAL A 9 -40.84 72.20 -88.66
N PRO A 10 -40.81 71.20 -87.76
CA PRO A 10 -42.02 70.67 -87.14
C PRO A 10 -42.02 70.63 -85.58
N LEU A 11 -43.24 70.48 -85.05
CA LEU A 11 -43.71 70.47 -83.64
C LEU A 11 -43.07 69.42 -82.71
N ALA A 12 -43.02 69.73 -81.40
CA ALA A 12 -42.39 68.96 -80.32
C ALA A 12 -43.37 68.09 -79.48
N ALA A 13 -42.85 66.98 -78.92
CA ALA A 13 -43.51 65.98 -78.07
C ALA A 13 -42.99 65.99 -76.60
N ALA A 14 -43.75 65.41 -75.66
CA ALA A 14 -43.54 65.48 -74.20
C ALA A 14 -42.34 64.64 -73.66
N PRO A 15 -41.69 65.08 -72.55
CA PRO A 15 -40.39 64.56 -72.12
C PRO A 15 -40.41 63.33 -71.18
N GLY A 16 -39.30 62.56 -71.18
CA GLY A 16 -39.15 61.23 -70.55
C GLY A 16 -38.72 61.21 -69.07
N PRO A 17 -38.51 60.02 -68.45
CA PRO A 17 -38.22 59.88 -67.01
C PRO A 17 -36.87 60.49 -66.58
N LEU A 18 -35.91 60.60 -67.49
CA LEU A 18 -34.65 61.33 -67.26
C LEU A 18 -34.86 62.86 -67.20
N ASP A 19 -35.77 63.39 -68.00
CA ASP A 19 -36.15 64.81 -67.95
C ASP A 19 -36.90 65.15 -66.66
N ARG A 20 -37.69 64.21 -66.12
CA ARG A 20 -38.32 64.38 -64.79
C ARG A 20 -37.30 64.43 -63.66
N LEU A 21 -36.17 63.72 -63.81
CA LEU A 21 -35.07 63.74 -62.85
C LEU A 21 -34.26 65.04 -62.97
N MET A 22 -34.13 65.61 -64.17
CA MET A 22 -33.52 66.93 -64.38
C MET A 22 -34.44 68.08 -63.93
N ALA A 23 -35.76 67.96 -64.11
CA ALA A 23 -36.78 68.97 -63.77
C ALA A 23 -37.16 69.04 -62.27
N MET A 24 -36.62 68.16 -61.42
CA MET A 24 -36.86 68.22 -59.98
C MET A 24 -36.13 69.40 -59.32
N PRO A 25 -36.79 70.16 -58.40
CA PRO A 25 -36.14 71.24 -57.65
C PRO A 25 -34.96 70.69 -56.84
N ALA A 26 -33.90 71.49 -56.70
CA ALA A 26 -32.63 71.07 -56.07
C ALA A 26 -32.82 70.45 -54.67
N SER A 27 -33.86 70.85 -53.93
CA SER A 27 -34.22 70.30 -52.63
C SER A 27 -34.67 68.83 -52.68
N ALA A 28 -35.30 68.37 -53.76
CA ALA A 28 -35.72 66.98 -53.93
C ALA A 28 -34.54 66.06 -54.31
N LYS A 29 -33.60 66.55 -55.13
CA LYS A 29 -32.35 65.85 -55.47
C LYS A 29 -31.49 65.60 -54.23
N MET A 30 -31.42 66.60 -53.33
CA MET A 30 -30.68 66.48 -52.07
C MET A 30 -31.31 65.46 -51.10
N LYS A 31 -32.65 65.43 -50.98
CA LYS A 31 -33.36 64.43 -50.15
C LYS A 31 -33.16 63.00 -50.67
N LEU A 32 -33.14 62.80 -51.98
CA LEU A 32 -32.92 61.48 -52.60
C LEU A 32 -31.45 61.03 -52.41
N GLY A 33 -30.48 61.94 -52.55
CA GLY A 33 -29.08 61.68 -52.25
C GLY A 33 -28.83 61.30 -50.79
N VAL A 34 -29.45 62.00 -49.84
CA VAL A 34 -29.40 61.68 -48.41
C VAL A 34 -30.06 60.32 -48.11
N GLY A 35 -31.19 60.02 -48.76
CA GLY A 35 -31.86 58.72 -48.63
C GLY A 35 -31.00 57.55 -49.12
N LEU A 36 -30.33 57.72 -50.26
CA LEU A 36 -29.41 56.71 -50.80
C LEU A 36 -28.18 56.52 -49.89
N ALA A 37 -27.59 57.62 -49.40
CA ALA A 37 -26.47 57.57 -48.46
C ALA A 37 -26.86 56.90 -47.13
N GLY A 38 -28.06 57.18 -46.62
CA GLY A 38 -28.60 56.51 -45.43
C GLY A 38 -28.79 55.01 -45.63
N LEU A 39 -29.28 54.58 -46.79
CA LEU A 39 -29.45 53.16 -47.11
C LEU A 39 -28.11 52.43 -47.21
N VAL A 40 -27.10 53.05 -47.83
CA VAL A 40 -25.73 52.53 -47.86
C VAL A 40 -25.15 52.43 -46.44
N ALA A 41 -25.36 53.44 -45.59
CA ALA A 41 -24.90 53.41 -44.20
C ALA A 41 -25.55 52.27 -43.39
N VAL A 42 -26.84 51.99 -43.60
CA VAL A 42 -27.54 50.87 -42.94
C VAL A 42 -27.00 49.53 -43.41
N ILE A 43 -26.74 49.35 -44.71
CA ILE A 43 -26.15 48.10 -45.24
C ILE A 43 -24.75 47.87 -44.65
N VAL A 44 -23.93 48.92 -44.57
CA VAL A 44 -22.60 48.85 -43.95
C VAL A 44 -22.71 48.53 -42.46
N ALA A 45 -23.65 49.15 -41.74
CA ALA A 45 -23.88 48.88 -40.31
C ALA A 45 -24.30 47.42 -40.06
N ILE A 46 -25.18 46.86 -40.89
CA ILE A 46 -25.61 45.45 -40.80
C ILE A 46 -24.44 44.51 -41.13
N GLY A 47 -23.64 44.83 -42.15
CA GLY A 47 -22.45 44.04 -42.50
C GLY A 47 -21.40 44.01 -41.39
N LEU A 48 -21.21 45.12 -40.67
CA LEU A 48 -20.30 45.19 -39.53
C LEU A 48 -20.83 44.42 -38.31
N TRP A 49 -22.14 44.44 -38.06
CA TRP A 49 -22.74 43.69 -36.95
C TRP A 49 -22.69 42.16 -37.15
N SER A 50 -22.75 41.69 -38.40
CA SER A 50 -22.68 40.26 -38.72
C SER A 50 -21.27 39.64 -38.53
N SER A 51 -20.24 40.44 -38.21
CA SER A 51 -18.86 39.97 -38.08
C SER A 51 -18.48 39.45 -36.68
N GLN A 52 -19.38 39.52 -35.70
CA GLN A 52 -19.19 38.89 -34.39
C GLN A 52 -19.55 37.40 -34.47
N GLY A 53 -18.69 36.61 -35.11
CA GLY A 53 -18.83 35.15 -35.13
C GLY A 53 -18.69 34.56 -33.72
N ASP A 54 -19.41 33.47 -33.44
CA ASP A 54 -19.37 32.78 -32.16
C ASP A 54 -17.95 32.28 -31.86
N TYR A 55 -17.35 32.76 -30.77
CA TYR A 55 -16.07 32.27 -30.27
C TYR A 55 -16.30 31.18 -29.22
N ARG A 56 -15.59 30.05 -29.34
CA ARG A 56 -15.63 28.95 -28.38
C ARG A 56 -14.24 28.68 -27.83
N VAL A 57 -14.22 28.18 -26.59
CA VAL A 57 -12.98 27.85 -25.86
C VAL A 57 -12.29 26.66 -26.54
N LEU A 58 -11.05 26.88 -27.00
CA LEU A 58 -10.20 25.83 -27.55
C LEU A 58 -9.59 25.01 -26.42
N PHE A 59 -8.90 25.68 -25.49
CA PHE A 59 -8.32 25.11 -24.26
C PHE A 59 -8.61 26.05 -23.08
N ALA A 60 -8.85 25.46 -21.90
CA ALA A 60 -9.03 26.16 -20.64
C ALA A 60 -7.90 25.78 -19.67
N ASN A 61 -7.50 26.70 -18.79
CA ASN A 61 -6.45 26.50 -17.78
C ASN A 61 -5.09 26.09 -18.38
N LEU A 62 -4.70 26.72 -19.47
CA LEU A 62 -3.43 26.43 -20.11
C LEU A 62 -2.31 27.24 -19.43
N PRO A 63 -1.21 26.62 -18.95
CA PRO A 63 -0.09 27.36 -18.39
C PRO A 63 0.57 28.23 -19.46
N ASP A 64 1.09 29.40 -19.10
CA ASP A 64 1.59 30.44 -20.02
C ASP A 64 2.56 29.90 -21.09
N LYS A 65 3.41 28.95 -20.70
CA LYS A 65 4.39 28.30 -21.59
C LYS A 65 3.73 27.45 -22.68
N GLU A 66 2.65 26.72 -22.35
CA GLU A 66 1.87 25.92 -23.30
C GLU A 66 0.96 26.82 -24.14
N GLY A 67 0.40 27.88 -23.54
CA GLY A 67 -0.35 28.93 -24.22
C GLY A 67 0.44 29.60 -25.34
N GLY A 68 1.70 29.95 -25.09
CA GLY A 68 2.59 30.55 -26.09
C GLY A 68 2.84 29.64 -27.30
N ALA A 69 3.04 28.33 -27.07
CA ALA A 69 3.26 27.37 -28.16
C ALA A 69 2.00 27.14 -29.00
N VAL A 70 0.82 27.08 -28.35
CA VAL A 70 -0.47 26.98 -29.05
C VAL A 70 -0.74 28.25 -29.86
N VAL A 71 -0.50 29.44 -29.30
CA VAL A 71 -0.68 30.72 -30.02
C VAL A 71 0.27 30.82 -31.22
N ALA A 72 1.54 30.41 -31.08
CA ALA A 72 2.49 30.39 -32.19
C ALA A 72 1.99 29.48 -33.33
N GLN A 73 1.45 28.30 -33.02
CA GLN A 73 0.90 27.41 -34.03
C GLN A 73 -0.40 27.93 -34.64
N LEU A 74 -1.29 28.54 -33.85
CA LEU A 74 -2.51 29.19 -34.33
C LEU A 74 -2.19 30.36 -35.28
N SER A 75 -1.13 31.12 -34.99
CA SER A 75 -0.66 32.22 -35.84
C SER A 75 -0.10 31.71 -37.18
N THR A 76 0.66 30.61 -37.16
CA THR A 76 1.16 29.93 -38.36
C THR A 76 0.01 29.41 -39.24
N MET A 77 -1.05 28.89 -38.60
CA MET A 77 -2.26 28.42 -39.27
C MET A 77 -3.23 29.54 -39.67
N GLN A 78 -2.89 30.80 -39.39
CA GLN A 78 -3.70 31.99 -39.66
C GLN A 78 -5.13 31.89 -39.11
N VAL A 79 -5.29 31.28 -37.93
CA VAL A 79 -6.58 31.19 -37.24
C VAL A 79 -6.73 32.39 -36.29
N PRO A 80 -7.80 33.19 -36.41
CA PRO A 80 -8.02 34.30 -35.49
C PRO A 80 -8.32 33.76 -34.09
N TYR A 81 -7.64 34.31 -33.08
CA TYR A 81 -7.78 33.92 -31.69
C TYR A 81 -8.06 35.12 -30.80
N LYS A 82 -8.71 34.88 -29.66
CA LYS A 82 -8.96 35.85 -28.58
C LYS A 82 -8.62 35.21 -27.25
N PHE A 83 -8.25 36.00 -26.26
CA PHE A 83 -8.08 35.52 -24.89
C PHE A 83 -9.37 35.75 -24.09
N ALA A 84 -9.73 34.81 -23.23
CA ALA A 84 -10.85 34.99 -22.30
C ALA A 84 -10.45 35.95 -21.18
N GLU A 85 -11.44 36.56 -20.52
CA GLU A 85 -11.22 37.31 -19.28
C GLU A 85 -10.54 36.38 -18.25
N GLY A 86 -9.29 36.70 -17.89
CA GLY A 86 -8.44 35.86 -17.04
C GLY A 86 -7.21 35.26 -17.72
N GLY A 87 -7.05 35.39 -19.05
CA GLY A 87 -5.81 35.07 -19.77
C GLY A 87 -5.46 33.58 -19.90
N THR A 88 -6.13 32.69 -19.17
CA THR A 88 -5.85 31.25 -19.11
C THR A 88 -6.61 30.41 -20.15
N ALA A 89 -7.49 31.04 -20.94
CA ALA A 89 -8.25 30.37 -21.99
C ALA A 89 -8.14 31.08 -23.34
N ILE A 90 -7.94 30.28 -24.39
CA ILE A 90 -7.83 30.75 -25.77
C ILE A 90 -9.14 30.43 -26.48
N LEU A 91 -9.80 31.44 -27.05
CA LEU A 91 -10.99 31.29 -27.87
C LEU A 91 -10.68 31.42 -29.35
N ILE A 92 -11.36 30.63 -30.16
CA ILE A 92 -11.31 30.65 -31.62
C ILE A 92 -12.74 30.56 -32.20
N PRO A 93 -12.97 30.89 -33.48
CA PRO A 93 -14.28 30.74 -34.11
C PRO A 93 -14.82 29.32 -33.97
N ALA A 94 -16.09 29.18 -33.57
CA ALA A 94 -16.75 27.93 -33.25
C ALA A 94 -16.64 26.88 -34.37
N GLU A 95 -16.70 27.33 -35.63
CA GLU A 95 -16.61 26.50 -36.82
C GLU A 95 -15.26 25.77 -36.94
N LYS A 96 -14.17 26.37 -36.45
CA LYS A 96 -12.80 25.86 -36.61
C LYS A 96 -12.31 25.06 -35.40
N VAL A 97 -13.09 24.96 -34.32
CA VAL A 97 -12.61 24.37 -33.05
C VAL A 97 -12.12 22.93 -33.22
N ASN A 98 -12.94 22.06 -33.82
CA ASN A 98 -12.62 20.64 -33.92
C ASN A 98 -11.44 20.39 -34.88
N GLU A 99 -11.42 21.10 -36.01
CA GLU A 99 -10.33 21.01 -37.00
C GLU A 99 -9.00 21.47 -36.41
N VAL A 100 -9.01 22.61 -35.71
CA VAL A 100 -7.82 23.17 -35.07
C VAL A 100 -7.33 22.27 -33.94
N ARG A 101 -8.23 21.69 -33.13
CA ARG A 101 -7.83 20.70 -32.11
C ARG A 101 -7.12 19.51 -32.72
N LEU A 102 -7.63 18.96 -33.83
CA LEU A 102 -7.00 17.83 -34.50
C LEU A 102 -5.62 18.19 -35.05
N LYS A 103 -5.48 19.37 -35.68
CA LYS A 103 -4.19 19.85 -36.22
C LYS A 103 -3.17 20.15 -35.12
N LEU A 104 -3.60 20.72 -34.00
CA LEU A 104 -2.75 20.96 -32.84
C LEU A 104 -2.33 19.65 -32.18
N ALA A 105 -3.24 18.68 -32.05
CA ALA A 105 -2.92 17.34 -31.56
C ALA A 105 -1.92 16.61 -32.46
N ALA A 106 -2.06 16.73 -33.79
CA ALA A 106 -1.08 16.19 -34.75
C ALA A 106 0.31 16.85 -34.63
N ALA A 107 0.36 18.10 -34.16
CA ALA A 107 1.60 18.81 -33.85
C ALA A 107 2.13 18.52 -32.42
N GLY A 108 1.48 17.65 -31.65
CA GLY A 108 1.86 17.33 -30.27
C GLY A 108 1.58 18.47 -29.27
N LEU A 109 0.60 19.32 -29.56
CA LEU A 109 0.16 20.42 -28.69
C LEU A 109 -1.22 20.12 -28.08
N PRO A 110 -1.44 20.47 -26.80
CA PRO A 110 -0.50 21.08 -25.87
C PRO A 110 0.59 20.08 -25.45
N LYS A 111 1.83 20.56 -25.34
CA LYS A 111 2.91 19.72 -24.83
C LYS A 111 2.58 19.45 -23.37
N SER A 112 2.36 18.17 -23.03
CA SER A 112 2.31 17.77 -21.62
C SER A 112 3.53 18.36 -20.91
N SER A 113 3.31 19.14 -19.85
CA SER A 113 4.38 19.80 -19.10
C SER A 113 5.43 18.83 -18.55
N VAL A 114 5.07 17.54 -18.44
CA VAL A 114 5.91 16.47 -17.91
C VAL A 114 6.43 15.61 -19.07
N VAL A 115 7.74 15.75 -19.33
CA VAL A 115 8.48 14.94 -20.31
C VAL A 115 8.83 13.60 -19.67
N GLY A 116 8.39 12.49 -20.26
CA GLY A 116 8.64 11.12 -19.82
C GLY A 116 9.57 10.36 -20.76
N PHE A 117 9.19 9.14 -21.16
CA PHE A 117 9.99 8.32 -22.10
C PHE A 117 10.11 8.90 -23.51
N GLU A 118 9.34 9.93 -23.85
CA GLU A 118 9.44 10.63 -25.14
C GLU A 118 10.86 11.21 -25.39
N LEU A 119 11.65 11.42 -24.33
CA LEU A 119 13.03 11.86 -24.44
C LEU A 119 13.97 10.78 -25.02
N MET A 120 13.61 9.50 -24.88
CA MET A 120 14.39 8.37 -25.38
C MET A 120 14.18 8.14 -26.88
N ASP A 121 12.99 8.45 -27.40
CA ASP A 121 12.63 8.28 -28.81
C ASP A 121 13.50 9.15 -29.74
N ASN A 122 14.03 10.26 -29.22
CA ASN A 122 14.88 11.20 -29.94
C ASN A 122 16.38 10.97 -29.64
N ALA A 123 16.81 9.71 -29.56
CA ALA A 123 18.21 9.36 -29.35
C ALA A 123 19.08 9.85 -30.53
N LYS A 124 19.98 10.79 -30.23
CA LYS A 124 20.97 11.30 -31.19
C LYS A 124 22.09 10.26 -31.35
N PHE A 125 22.51 10.01 -32.60
CA PHE A 125 23.68 9.17 -32.88
C PHE A 125 24.93 9.75 -32.18
N GLY A 126 25.71 8.89 -31.50
CA GLY A 126 26.93 9.29 -30.78
C GLY A 126 26.74 9.70 -29.31
N GLN A 127 25.61 9.35 -28.66
CA GLN A 127 25.44 9.58 -27.22
C GLN A 127 26.38 8.71 -26.37
N THR A 128 26.87 9.28 -25.27
CA THR A 128 27.66 8.54 -24.27
C THR A 128 26.74 7.78 -23.33
N GLN A 129 27.23 6.71 -22.70
CA GLN A 129 26.47 5.94 -21.70
C GLN A 129 25.98 6.83 -20.53
N THR A 130 26.78 7.82 -20.13
CA THR A 130 26.38 8.79 -19.09
C THR A 130 25.18 9.62 -19.54
N GLN A 131 25.17 10.07 -20.80
CA GLN A 131 24.06 10.84 -21.35
C GLN A 131 22.78 10.00 -21.47
N GLU A 132 22.91 8.74 -21.90
CA GLU A 132 21.80 7.79 -21.97
C GLU A 132 21.19 7.56 -20.58
N ARG A 133 22.00 7.34 -19.55
CA ARG A 133 21.53 7.16 -18.17
C ARG A 133 20.82 8.39 -17.60
N VAL A 134 21.35 9.60 -17.84
CA VAL A 134 20.69 10.85 -17.41
C VAL A 134 19.35 11.02 -18.12
N ASN A 135 19.27 10.68 -19.41
CA ASN A 135 18.02 10.72 -20.15
C ASN A 135 17.01 9.67 -19.64
N LEU A 136 17.48 8.46 -19.33
CA LEU A 136 16.66 7.40 -18.72
C LEU A 136 16.13 7.82 -17.35
N GLN A 137 16.98 8.39 -16.49
CA GLN A 137 16.57 8.89 -15.18
C GLN A 137 15.47 9.96 -15.32
N ARG A 138 15.67 10.95 -16.21
CA ARG A 138 14.67 12.00 -16.46
C ARG A 138 13.35 11.42 -16.99
N ALA A 139 13.43 10.41 -17.86
CA ALA A 139 12.26 9.72 -18.37
C ALA A 139 11.48 9.00 -17.26
N LEU A 140 12.17 8.28 -16.37
CA LEU A 140 11.56 7.62 -15.21
C LEU A 140 10.91 8.61 -14.25
N GLU A 141 11.59 9.70 -13.91
CA GLU A 141 11.03 10.78 -13.08
C GLU A 141 9.76 11.38 -13.70
N GLY A 142 9.75 11.55 -15.03
CA GLY A 142 8.61 12.04 -15.78
C GLY A 142 7.41 11.08 -15.78
N GLU A 143 7.61 9.80 -16.07
CA GLU A 143 6.53 8.81 -16.03
C GLU A 143 5.96 8.58 -14.63
N LEU A 144 6.82 8.55 -13.61
CA LEU A 144 6.39 8.47 -12.22
C LEU A 144 5.55 9.69 -11.85
N THR A 145 6.01 10.88 -12.24
CA THR A 145 5.24 12.12 -12.05
C THR A 145 3.88 12.03 -12.71
N ARG A 146 3.80 11.60 -13.98
CA ARG A 146 2.54 11.45 -14.74
C ARG A 146 1.58 10.47 -14.06
N THR A 147 2.11 9.33 -13.61
CA THR A 147 1.31 8.30 -12.95
C THR A 147 0.78 8.77 -11.60
N ILE A 148 1.61 9.39 -10.76
CA ILE A 148 1.19 9.91 -9.45
C ILE A 148 0.18 11.06 -9.61
N SER A 149 0.37 11.91 -10.63
CA SER A 149 -0.56 13.00 -10.95
C SER A 149 -1.95 12.53 -11.38
N SER A 150 -2.10 11.26 -11.80
CA SER A 150 -3.39 10.69 -12.19
C SER A 150 -4.28 10.31 -11.00
N ILE A 151 -3.72 10.33 -9.77
CA ILE A 151 -4.47 10.07 -8.53
C ILE A 151 -5.38 11.27 -8.25
N ASP A 152 -6.67 11.02 -8.00
CA ASP A 152 -7.70 12.08 -7.91
C ASP A 152 -7.45 13.11 -6.78
N ALA A 153 -6.71 12.75 -5.73
CA ALA A 153 -6.33 13.66 -4.65
C ALA A 153 -5.13 14.58 -5.01
N VAL A 154 -4.33 14.20 -6.01
CA VAL A 154 -3.09 14.88 -6.41
C VAL A 154 -3.38 15.83 -7.57
N GLU A 155 -3.02 17.10 -7.41
CA GLU A 155 -3.08 18.12 -8.47
C GLU A 155 -1.84 18.08 -9.35
N SER A 156 -0.66 17.99 -8.73
CA SER A 156 0.60 17.79 -9.44
C SER A 156 1.60 17.06 -8.54
N ALA A 157 2.53 16.34 -9.15
CA ALA A 157 3.61 15.69 -8.44
C ALA A 157 4.96 16.13 -9.01
N ARG A 158 6.02 16.01 -8.21
CA ARG A 158 7.41 16.08 -8.67
C ARG A 158 8.19 14.96 -8.01
N VAL A 159 8.88 14.18 -8.84
CA VAL A 159 9.69 13.06 -8.39
C VAL A 159 11.15 13.35 -8.68
N HIS A 160 11.99 13.19 -7.66
CA HIS A 160 13.44 13.24 -7.77
C HIS A 160 14.01 11.89 -7.41
N LEU A 161 14.83 11.35 -8.30
CA LEU A 161 15.48 10.07 -8.09
C LEU A 161 16.98 10.28 -7.92
N ALA A 162 17.57 9.66 -6.91
CA ALA A 162 19.01 9.61 -6.70
C ALA A 162 19.49 8.20 -7.01
N LEU A 163 19.89 7.97 -8.28
CA LEU A 163 20.46 6.70 -8.73
C LEU A 163 21.99 6.71 -8.55
N PRO A 164 22.57 5.70 -7.89
CA PRO A 164 24.01 5.57 -7.74
C PRO A 164 24.68 5.24 -9.09
N ASN A 165 25.93 5.69 -9.26
CA ASN A 165 26.73 5.25 -10.41
C ASN A 165 27.26 3.83 -10.15
N GLN A 166 26.89 2.87 -10.99
CA GLN A 166 27.45 1.53 -10.95
C GLN A 166 28.90 1.57 -11.44
N ASN A 167 29.84 1.67 -10.50
CA ASN A 167 31.27 1.45 -10.75
C ASN A 167 31.66 0.10 -10.14
N GLY A 168 32.13 -0.83 -10.97
CA GLY A 168 32.55 -2.18 -10.55
C GLY A 168 33.79 -2.23 -9.64
N PHE A 169 34.27 -1.09 -9.15
CA PHE A 169 35.44 -0.95 -8.29
C PHE A 169 35.09 -0.75 -6.80
N PHE A 170 33.83 -0.43 -6.47
CA PHE A 170 33.40 -0.30 -5.08
C PHE A 170 32.84 -1.64 -4.58
N ARG A 171 33.34 -2.10 -3.43
CA ARG A 171 32.80 -3.29 -2.74
C ARG A 171 31.39 -3.07 -2.19
N GLU A 172 31.03 -1.81 -1.92
CA GLU A 172 29.69 -1.39 -1.50
C GLU A 172 29.08 -0.47 -2.54
N GLN A 173 27.95 -0.88 -3.11
CA GLN A 173 27.13 -0.05 -3.96
C GLN A 173 26.30 0.89 -3.08
N GLN A 174 26.33 2.19 -3.37
CA GLN A 174 25.43 3.14 -2.73
C GLN A 174 23.98 2.76 -3.10
N LYS A 175 23.06 2.89 -2.16
CA LYS A 175 21.64 2.55 -2.40
C LYS A 175 20.93 3.71 -3.10
N PRO A 176 19.98 3.43 -4.02
CA PRO A 176 19.14 4.46 -4.60
C PRO A 176 18.19 5.04 -3.55
N SER A 177 17.79 6.30 -3.74
CA SER A 177 16.78 6.96 -2.91
C SER A 177 15.87 7.84 -3.76
N ALA A 178 14.66 8.13 -3.26
CA ALA A 178 13.70 8.97 -3.97
C ALA A 178 13.03 10.00 -3.05
N SER A 179 12.68 11.15 -3.63
CA SER A 179 11.91 12.20 -2.96
C SER A 179 10.74 12.60 -3.86
N VAL A 180 9.54 12.52 -3.32
CA VAL A 180 8.29 12.85 -4.00
C VAL A 180 7.68 14.06 -3.33
N VAL A 181 7.44 15.12 -4.07
CA VAL A 181 6.70 16.28 -3.60
C VAL A 181 5.33 16.28 -4.26
N LEU A 182 4.29 16.33 -3.46
CA LEU A 182 2.90 16.33 -3.90
C LEU A 182 2.31 17.74 -3.71
N MET A 183 1.54 18.17 -4.70
CA MET A 183 0.57 19.23 -4.57
C MET A 183 -0.80 18.57 -4.56
N LEU A 184 -1.52 18.69 -3.45
CA LEU A 184 -2.86 18.16 -3.26
C LEU A 184 -3.91 19.18 -3.68
N ARG A 185 -5.02 18.70 -4.23
CA ARG A 185 -6.17 19.57 -4.54
C ARG A 185 -6.72 20.19 -3.25
N GLY A 186 -7.17 21.45 -3.34
CA GLY A 186 -7.71 22.19 -2.20
C GLY A 186 -8.79 21.42 -1.42
N GLY A 187 -8.61 21.31 -0.10
CA GLY A 187 -9.55 20.64 0.80
C GLY A 187 -9.47 19.10 0.80
N ARG A 188 -8.52 18.50 0.08
CA ARG A 188 -8.28 17.05 0.11
C ARG A 188 -7.01 16.71 0.86
N THR A 189 -7.03 15.55 1.52
CA THR A 189 -5.86 14.93 2.17
C THR A 189 -5.65 13.55 1.57
N LEU A 190 -4.41 13.07 1.60
CA LEU A 190 -4.09 11.70 1.19
C LEU A 190 -4.41 10.72 2.32
N ASP A 191 -5.07 9.61 1.98
CA ASP A 191 -5.23 8.49 2.91
C ASP A 191 -3.93 7.66 3.01
N ARG A 192 -3.74 6.95 4.12
CA ARG A 192 -2.59 6.05 4.36
C ARG A 192 -2.47 5.00 3.26
N ALA A 193 -3.58 4.45 2.77
CA ALA A 193 -3.55 3.47 1.68
C ALA A 193 -3.05 4.08 0.37
N GLN A 194 -3.46 5.31 0.05
CA GLN A 194 -3.01 6.04 -1.14
C GLN A 194 -1.52 6.40 -1.03
N LEU A 195 -1.08 6.86 0.14
CA LEU A 195 0.32 7.15 0.41
C LEU A 195 1.19 5.89 0.28
N ALA A 196 0.79 4.77 0.88
CA ALA A 196 1.49 3.50 0.76
C ALA A 196 1.56 3.03 -0.71
N GLY A 197 0.48 3.22 -1.47
CA GLY A 197 0.43 2.96 -2.90
C GLY A 197 1.47 3.77 -3.68
N ILE A 198 1.61 5.07 -3.42
CA ILE A 198 2.63 5.93 -4.05
C ILE A 198 4.05 5.46 -3.70
N VAL A 199 4.31 5.18 -2.42
CA VAL A 199 5.62 4.70 -1.96
C VAL A 199 6.00 3.37 -2.64
N HIS A 200 5.07 2.41 -2.69
CA HIS A 200 5.29 1.13 -3.35
C HIS A 200 5.45 1.25 -4.86
N LEU A 201 4.69 2.13 -5.51
CA LEU A 201 4.82 2.40 -6.95
C LEU A 201 6.24 2.90 -7.27
N VAL A 202 6.74 3.89 -6.53
CA VAL A 202 8.07 4.46 -6.74
C VAL A 202 9.15 3.42 -6.46
N ALA A 203 9.06 2.71 -5.34
CA ALA A 203 10.03 1.68 -4.97
C ALA A 203 10.10 0.52 -5.99
N SER A 204 8.95 0.08 -6.51
CA SER A 204 8.91 -1.00 -7.52
C SER A 204 9.32 -0.57 -8.92
N SER A 205 9.24 0.73 -9.23
CA SER A 205 9.62 1.27 -10.54
C SER A 205 11.13 1.46 -10.71
N VAL A 206 11.91 1.38 -9.62
CA VAL A 206 13.35 1.62 -9.63
C VAL A 206 14.08 0.39 -9.09
N PRO A 207 15.07 -0.15 -9.82
CA PRO A 207 15.86 -1.28 -9.33
C PRO A 207 16.53 -0.97 -7.99
N GLU A 208 16.48 -1.93 -7.07
CA GLU A 208 17.13 -1.88 -5.75
C GLU A 208 16.65 -0.77 -4.80
N LEU A 209 15.56 -0.06 -5.14
CA LEU A 209 14.96 0.95 -4.28
C LEU A 209 14.02 0.31 -3.25
N GLN A 210 14.28 0.54 -1.97
CA GLN A 210 13.44 0.07 -0.88
C GLN A 210 12.41 1.14 -0.51
N THR A 211 11.23 0.73 -0.04
CA THR A 211 10.14 1.64 0.36
C THR A 211 10.56 2.63 1.46
N LYS A 212 11.47 2.23 2.35
CA LYS A 212 12.03 3.09 3.40
C LYS A 212 12.91 4.23 2.88
N ASP A 213 13.44 4.10 1.67
CA ASP A 213 14.34 5.08 1.04
C ASP A 213 13.55 6.06 0.13
N VAL A 214 12.22 6.03 0.22
CA VAL A 214 11.29 6.93 -0.48
C VAL A 214 10.67 7.88 0.54
N SER A 215 10.87 9.18 0.34
CA SER A 215 10.23 10.23 1.15
C SER A 215 9.14 10.93 0.36
N VAL A 216 7.96 11.11 0.97
CA VAL A 216 6.85 11.84 0.33
C VAL A 216 6.51 13.07 1.16
N LEU A 217 6.51 14.23 0.52
CA LEU A 217 6.27 15.53 1.13
C LEU A 217 5.03 16.18 0.50
N ASP A 218 4.29 16.94 1.30
CA ASP A 218 3.21 17.83 0.84
C ASP A 218 3.73 19.23 0.48
N GLN A 219 2.89 20.04 -0.18
CA GLN A 219 3.14 21.44 -0.56
C GLN A 219 3.53 22.36 0.62
N THR A 220 3.15 21.99 1.84
CA THR A 220 3.47 22.69 3.08
C THR A 220 4.87 22.35 3.63
N GLY A 221 5.57 21.39 3.01
CA GLY A 221 6.81 20.83 3.51
C GLY A 221 6.62 19.78 4.61
N ALA A 222 5.38 19.38 4.90
CA ALA A 222 5.08 18.29 5.82
C ALA A 222 5.48 16.94 5.21
N LEU A 223 6.25 16.14 5.95
CA LEU A 223 6.58 14.77 5.58
C LEU A 223 5.35 13.89 5.83
N LEU A 224 4.82 13.28 4.76
CA LEU A 224 3.67 12.38 4.83
C LEU A 224 4.10 10.95 5.15
N THR A 225 5.31 10.55 4.74
CA THR A 225 5.87 9.23 5.05
C THR A 225 6.37 9.15 6.49
N GLU A 226 5.79 8.25 7.28
CA GLU A 226 6.32 7.88 8.58
C GLU A 226 7.56 6.99 8.37
N ASN A 227 8.76 7.54 8.57
CA ASN A 227 9.97 6.71 8.61
C ASN A 227 9.95 5.89 9.90
N SER A 228 9.68 4.59 9.78
CA SER A 228 9.62 3.62 10.87
C SER A 228 10.90 3.56 11.72
N ASP A 229 12.03 4.02 11.18
CA ASP A 229 13.32 4.10 11.88
C ASP A 229 13.41 5.29 12.86
N ARG A 230 12.48 6.26 12.83
CA ARG A 230 12.41 7.35 13.83
C ARG A 230 11.53 7.00 15.04
N ASN A 231 11.40 5.71 15.34
CA ASN A 231 10.86 5.20 16.61
C ASN A 231 11.84 5.40 17.79
N VAL A 232 12.30 6.64 18.00
CA VAL A 232 13.20 7.01 19.11
C VAL A 232 12.43 7.21 20.42
N ALA A 233 11.09 7.18 20.39
CA ALA A 233 10.23 7.52 21.53
C ALA A 233 9.46 6.34 22.16
N GLY A 234 9.80 5.08 21.88
CA GLY A 234 9.21 3.90 22.55
C GLY A 234 7.69 3.71 22.38
N LEU A 235 7.02 4.60 21.66
CA LEU A 235 5.59 4.58 21.39
C LEU A 235 5.39 4.19 19.92
N ASP A 236 5.27 2.89 19.68
CA ASP A 236 4.97 2.38 18.34
C ASP A 236 3.49 2.64 18.02
N ALA A 237 3.24 3.63 17.16
CA ALA A 237 1.89 4.00 16.74
C ALA A 237 1.13 2.81 16.12
N THR A 238 1.85 1.86 15.51
CA THR A 238 1.23 0.65 14.94
C THR A 238 0.73 -0.30 16.03
N GLN A 239 1.46 -0.44 17.15
CA GLN A 239 1.03 -1.23 18.30
C GLN A 239 -0.22 -0.63 18.94
N LEU A 240 -0.27 0.69 19.14
CA LEU A 240 -1.45 1.38 19.67
C LEU A 240 -2.67 1.20 18.76
N GLN A 241 -2.46 1.30 17.44
CA GLN A 241 -3.52 1.06 16.46
C GLN A 241 -4.03 -0.38 16.52
N TYR A 242 -3.12 -1.37 16.66
CA TYR A 242 -3.50 -2.78 16.82
C TYR A 242 -4.31 -3.01 18.10
N VAL A 243 -3.89 -2.46 19.24
CA VAL A 243 -4.64 -2.52 20.51
C VAL A 243 -6.04 -1.94 20.31
N THR A 244 -6.13 -0.73 19.75
CA THR A 244 -7.41 -0.04 19.51
C THR A 244 -8.33 -0.87 18.60
N GLN A 245 -7.79 -1.47 17.54
CA GLN A 245 -8.55 -2.33 16.62
C GLN A 245 -9.06 -3.60 17.32
N MET A 246 -8.25 -4.23 18.17
CA MET A 246 -8.66 -5.39 18.97
C MET A 246 -9.78 -5.02 19.96
N GLU A 247 -9.61 -3.92 20.71
CA GLU A 247 -10.61 -3.43 21.67
C GLU A 247 -11.95 -3.10 20.99
N GLN A 248 -11.92 -2.46 19.82
CA GLN A 248 -13.11 -2.19 19.02
C GLN A 248 -13.78 -3.48 18.53
N SER A 249 -12.99 -4.47 18.09
CA SER A 249 -13.49 -5.77 17.65
C SER A 249 -14.21 -6.52 18.78
N TYR A 250 -13.62 -6.59 19.97
CA TYR A 250 -14.26 -7.20 21.14
C TYR A 250 -15.51 -6.43 21.58
N THR A 251 -15.45 -5.09 21.62
CA THR A 251 -16.60 -4.24 21.95
C THR A 251 -17.77 -4.49 20.98
N LYS A 252 -17.47 -4.58 19.69
CA LYS A 252 -18.48 -4.86 18.65
C LYS A 252 -19.10 -6.25 18.82
N ARG A 253 -18.30 -7.28 19.09
CA ARG A 253 -18.82 -8.64 19.36
C ARG A 253 -19.75 -8.69 20.57
N ILE A 254 -19.40 -8.00 21.65
CA ILE A 254 -20.25 -7.89 22.84
C ILE A 254 -21.56 -7.20 22.50
N GLN A 255 -21.50 -6.11 21.72
CA GLN A 255 -22.70 -5.38 21.28
C GLN A 255 -23.61 -6.26 20.42
N GLU A 256 -23.07 -6.91 19.38
CA GLU A 256 -23.85 -7.76 18.47
C GLU A 256 -24.51 -8.95 19.18
N LEU A 257 -23.86 -9.51 20.22
CA LEU A 257 -24.40 -10.64 20.99
C LEU A 257 -25.52 -10.21 21.96
N LEU A 258 -25.36 -9.06 22.62
CA LEU A 258 -26.30 -8.58 23.64
C LEU A 258 -27.45 -7.76 23.05
N GLU A 259 -27.25 -7.11 21.90
CA GLU A 259 -28.22 -6.23 21.25
C GLU A 259 -29.60 -6.88 21.05
N PRO A 260 -29.74 -8.15 20.61
CA PRO A 260 -31.06 -8.79 20.47
C PRO A 260 -31.81 -8.97 21.81
N VAL A 261 -31.09 -9.01 22.94
CA VAL A 261 -31.67 -9.29 24.26
C VAL A 261 -32.06 -8.00 24.97
N VAL A 262 -31.20 -6.97 24.91
CA VAL A 262 -31.39 -5.72 25.67
C VAL A 262 -31.79 -4.53 24.81
N GLY A 263 -31.57 -4.58 23.50
CA GLY A 263 -31.78 -3.50 22.55
C GLY A 263 -30.57 -2.57 22.41
N ARG A 264 -30.36 -2.03 21.20
CA ARG A 264 -29.17 -1.24 20.83
C ARG A 264 -28.88 -0.05 21.73
N GLU A 265 -29.93 0.66 22.14
CA GLU A 265 -29.82 1.90 22.93
C GLU A 265 -29.66 1.62 24.44
N ASN A 266 -29.80 0.38 24.87
CA ASN A 266 -29.79 -0.03 26.28
C ASN A 266 -28.48 -0.70 26.72
N LEU A 267 -27.44 -0.62 25.90
CA LEU A 267 -26.17 -1.29 26.13
C LEU A 267 -24.99 -0.34 25.91
N ARG A 268 -24.03 -0.35 26.83
CA ARG A 268 -22.70 0.23 26.62
C ARG A 268 -21.65 -0.76 27.09
N ALA A 269 -20.72 -1.10 26.21
CA ALA A 269 -19.61 -1.98 26.51
C ALA A 269 -18.29 -1.24 26.24
N SER A 270 -17.30 -1.49 27.08
CA SER A 270 -15.93 -1.05 26.89
C SER A 270 -15.00 -2.21 27.25
N VAL A 271 -14.02 -2.45 26.40
CA VAL A 271 -13.01 -3.49 26.58
C VAL A 271 -11.65 -2.84 26.55
N THR A 272 -10.79 -3.21 27.49
CA THR A 272 -9.38 -2.84 27.51
C THR A 272 -8.54 -4.09 27.40
N ALA A 273 -7.55 -4.07 26.50
CA ALA A 273 -6.67 -5.21 26.26
C ALA A 273 -5.21 -4.86 26.60
N ASP A 274 -4.60 -5.63 27.50
CA ASP A 274 -3.14 -5.61 27.67
C ASP A 274 -2.53 -6.66 26.73
N ILE A 275 -1.69 -6.21 25.81
CA ILE A 275 -1.10 -7.04 24.75
C ILE A 275 0.41 -7.09 24.95
N ASP A 276 0.95 -8.30 24.98
CA ASP A 276 2.39 -8.52 25.06
C ASP A 276 3.01 -8.49 23.65
N PHE A 277 3.76 -7.41 23.39
CA PHE A 277 4.54 -7.25 22.15
C PHE A 277 6.01 -7.68 22.33
N SER A 278 6.38 -8.30 23.44
CA SER A 278 7.74 -8.78 23.65
C SER A 278 8.09 -9.89 22.66
N GLN A 279 9.23 -9.72 22.00
CA GLN A 279 9.78 -10.74 21.11
C GLN A 279 10.78 -11.59 21.89
N SER A 280 10.41 -12.83 22.20
CA SER A 280 11.32 -13.80 22.82
C SER A 280 11.75 -14.87 21.81
N GLU A 281 13.05 -15.00 21.59
CA GLU A 281 13.66 -16.08 20.82
C GLU A 281 14.37 -17.04 21.77
N ALA A 282 14.03 -18.32 21.71
CA ALA A 282 14.62 -19.37 22.53
C ALA A 282 15.21 -20.46 21.64
N THR A 283 16.51 -20.70 21.80
CA THR A 283 17.22 -21.79 21.13
C THR A 283 17.50 -22.88 22.16
N SER A 284 16.80 -24.01 22.04
CA SER A 284 17.05 -25.20 22.84
C SER A 284 17.87 -26.19 22.03
N GLU A 285 19.01 -26.58 22.57
CA GLU A 285 19.85 -27.64 22.03
C GLU A 285 19.78 -28.86 22.95
N GLN A 286 19.29 -29.98 22.42
CA GLN A 286 19.13 -31.23 23.15
C GLN A 286 19.95 -32.33 22.48
N PHE A 287 20.70 -33.06 23.30
CA PHE A 287 21.48 -34.22 22.89
C PHE A 287 20.81 -35.49 23.40
N LYS A 288 20.66 -36.49 22.53
CA LYS A 288 20.16 -37.80 22.97
C LYS A 288 21.24 -38.51 23.80
N PRO A 289 20.92 -39.01 25.01
CA PRO A 289 21.89 -39.77 25.79
C PRO A 289 22.34 -41.03 25.05
N ASN A 290 23.66 -41.23 24.92
CA ASN A 290 24.29 -42.38 24.22
C ASN A 290 24.98 -43.36 25.18
N GLY A 291 24.54 -43.42 26.44
CA GLY A 291 25.14 -44.27 27.47
C GLY A 291 24.92 -45.78 27.26
N ASN A 292 23.91 -46.17 26.46
CA ASN A 292 23.70 -47.55 26.07
C ASN A 292 24.45 -47.86 24.76
N PRO A 293 25.39 -48.83 24.73
CA PRO A 293 26.16 -49.17 23.54
C PRO A 293 25.30 -49.58 22.33
N ALA A 294 24.07 -50.07 22.56
CA ALA A 294 23.14 -50.44 21.50
C ALA A 294 22.49 -49.24 20.80
N ASP A 295 22.37 -48.11 21.50
CA ASP A 295 21.75 -46.87 21.00
C ASP A 295 22.78 -45.83 20.53
N ALA A 296 24.08 -46.12 20.74
CA ALA A 296 25.18 -45.22 20.45
C ALA A 296 25.69 -45.42 19.03
N THR A 297 25.73 -44.35 18.24
CA THR A 297 26.29 -44.38 16.89
C THR A 297 27.79 -44.11 16.97
N VAL A 298 28.59 -45.13 16.68
CA VAL A 298 30.06 -45.02 16.68
C VAL A 298 30.54 -44.42 15.37
N HIS A 299 31.23 -43.29 15.43
CA HIS A 299 31.91 -42.69 14.27
C HIS A 299 33.23 -43.41 13.97
N SER A 300 34.05 -43.64 15.00
CA SER A 300 35.34 -44.32 14.87
C SER A 300 35.71 -45.04 16.15
N GLN A 301 36.28 -46.23 16.04
CA GLN A 301 36.77 -47.01 17.17
C GLN A 301 38.20 -47.50 16.90
N GLN A 302 39.12 -47.21 17.81
CA GLN A 302 40.50 -47.69 17.78
C GLN A 302 40.73 -48.60 18.98
N ILE A 303 41.08 -49.87 18.72
CA ILE A 303 41.37 -50.88 19.74
C ILE A 303 42.85 -51.25 19.63
N SER A 304 43.60 -51.09 20.72
CA SER A 304 44.98 -51.55 20.85
C SER A 304 45.02 -52.67 21.89
N ASP A 305 45.36 -53.89 21.47
CA ASP A 305 45.38 -55.07 22.34
C ASP A 305 46.77 -55.70 22.30
N THR A 306 47.46 -55.69 23.44
CA THR A 306 48.74 -56.38 23.64
C THR A 306 48.49 -57.60 24.53
N GLY A 307 48.31 -58.77 23.90
CA GLY A 307 48.15 -60.05 24.58
C GLY A 307 49.49 -60.66 25.00
N GLY A 308 49.70 -60.85 26.31
CA GLY A 308 50.83 -61.60 26.85
C GLY A 308 50.61 -63.10 26.70
N ASN A 309 51.36 -63.76 25.81
CA ASN A 309 51.31 -65.21 25.62
C ASN A 309 51.96 -65.92 26.82
N ALA A 310 51.15 -66.43 27.76
CA ALA A 310 51.62 -67.32 28.82
C ALA A 310 51.83 -68.72 28.21
N GLY A 311 53.09 -69.06 27.90
CA GLY A 311 53.45 -70.36 27.33
C GLY A 311 53.13 -71.52 28.27
N ASN A 312 52.37 -72.51 27.77
CA ASN A 312 52.09 -73.76 28.46
C ASN A 312 53.40 -74.52 28.72
N VAL A 313 53.75 -74.74 30.00
CA VAL A 313 54.84 -75.64 30.39
C VAL A 313 54.27 -77.06 30.51
N PRO A 314 54.67 -78.04 29.67
CA PRO A 314 54.17 -79.41 29.75
C PRO A 314 54.79 -80.13 30.96
N SER A 315 53.97 -80.64 31.88
CA SER A 315 54.43 -81.42 33.04
C SER A 315 53.56 -82.66 33.24
N GLY A 316 54.15 -83.83 33.00
CA GLY A 316 53.61 -85.17 33.23
C GLY A 316 54.69 -86.20 32.97
N VAL A 317 55.03 -87.00 33.98
CA VAL A 317 56.18 -87.93 34.00
C VAL A 317 55.91 -89.18 33.14
N PRO A 318 56.90 -89.68 32.34
CA PRO A 318 56.71 -90.84 31.46
C PRO A 318 56.53 -92.16 32.24
N GLY A 319 55.46 -92.94 31.96
CA GLY A 319 55.44 -94.37 32.30
C GLY A 319 54.28 -94.96 33.11
N ALA A 320 53.08 -94.37 33.11
CA ALA A 320 51.87 -95.08 33.54
C ALA A 320 50.74 -94.86 32.53
N THR A 321 50.11 -95.94 32.08
CA THR A 321 49.12 -95.95 31.00
C THR A 321 47.81 -95.29 31.43
N THR A 322 47.55 -94.11 30.85
CA THR A 322 46.37 -93.24 30.93
C THR A 322 45.07 -93.86 30.40
N ASN A 323 44.83 -95.15 30.60
CA ASN A 323 43.68 -95.81 29.95
C ASN A 323 42.89 -96.71 30.89
N GLN A 324 42.45 -96.16 32.02
CA GLN A 324 41.22 -96.64 32.66
C GLN A 324 40.05 -95.79 32.17
N PRO A 325 39.04 -96.40 31.51
CA PRO A 325 37.82 -95.70 31.18
C PRO A 325 37.14 -95.16 32.46
N PRO A 326 36.62 -93.94 32.46
CA PRO A 326 35.82 -93.44 33.58
C PRO A 326 34.60 -94.35 33.77
N VAL A 327 34.46 -94.96 34.96
CA VAL A 327 33.19 -95.60 35.33
C VAL A 327 32.11 -94.52 35.42
N PRO A 328 30.88 -94.76 34.92
CA PRO A 328 29.83 -93.74 34.91
C PRO A 328 29.50 -93.27 36.32
N ALA A 329 29.43 -91.95 36.51
CA ALA A 329 28.99 -91.35 37.75
C ALA A 329 27.50 -91.68 37.98
N THR A 330 27.21 -92.55 38.94
CA THR A 330 25.86 -92.69 39.49
C THR A 330 25.63 -91.55 40.48
N ALA A 331 24.74 -90.62 40.15
CA ALA A 331 24.29 -89.59 41.08
C ALA A 331 23.26 -90.20 42.05
N PRO A 332 23.53 -90.30 43.37
CA PRO A 332 22.51 -90.73 44.32
C PRO A 332 21.49 -89.60 44.48
N ILE A 333 20.23 -89.89 44.18
CA ILE A 333 19.15 -88.88 44.10
C ILE A 333 18.67 -88.37 45.47
N ASN A 334 19.17 -88.85 46.61
CA ASN A 334 18.88 -88.25 47.92
C ASN A 334 19.99 -88.58 48.94
N GLY A 335 20.88 -87.61 49.23
CA GLY A 335 21.89 -87.74 50.27
C GLY A 335 22.83 -86.52 50.36
N ALA A 336 23.11 -86.06 51.57
CA ALA A 336 23.81 -84.80 51.87
C ALA A 336 25.24 -84.71 51.27
N SER A 337 25.65 -83.49 50.93
CA SER A 337 26.94 -83.13 50.33
C SER A 337 28.15 -83.59 51.16
N ALA A 338 29.04 -84.36 50.55
CA ALA A 338 30.37 -84.67 51.09
C ALA A 338 31.32 -83.48 50.86
N PRO A 339 32.09 -83.03 51.88
CA PRO A 339 33.01 -81.92 51.72
C PRO A 339 34.46 -82.36 51.41
N LEU A 340 35.25 -81.35 51.02
CA LEU A 340 36.72 -81.28 50.89
C LEU A 340 37.25 -81.72 49.50
N GLN A 341 38.17 -81.00 48.88
CA GLN A 341 39.46 -80.60 49.43
C GLN A 341 40.10 -79.48 48.58
N ALA A 342 40.79 -78.54 49.22
CA ALA A 342 41.57 -77.50 48.55
C ALA A 342 42.83 -78.08 47.89
N ALA A 343 43.08 -77.71 46.64
CA ALA A 343 44.35 -77.92 45.96
C ALA A 343 44.98 -76.55 45.62
N GLN A 344 46.19 -76.40 46.14
CA GLN A 344 47.13 -75.30 45.95
C GLN A 344 47.74 -75.36 44.55
N GLY A 345 47.89 -74.23 43.84
CA GLY A 345 48.81 -74.17 42.69
C GLY A 345 48.44 -73.21 41.57
N GLY A 346 48.97 -71.99 41.65
CA GLY A 346 49.54 -71.24 40.51
C GLY A 346 48.62 -70.85 39.36
N THR A 347 48.20 -69.59 39.32
CA THR A 347 47.98 -68.89 38.06
C THR A 347 48.75 -67.58 38.04
N ILE A 348 49.71 -67.53 37.12
CA ILE A 348 50.53 -66.39 36.73
C ILE A 348 49.60 -65.38 36.05
N GLY A 349 49.59 -64.13 36.54
CA GLY A 349 48.81 -63.06 35.95
C GLY A 349 49.24 -62.81 34.50
N ALA A 350 48.33 -63.01 33.56
CA ALA A 350 48.50 -62.57 32.18
C ALA A 350 48.48 -61.03 32.17
N ASN A 351 49.64 -60.41 31.94
CA ASN A 351 49.71 -58.96 31.70
C ASN A 351 49.22 -58.66 30.29
N GLY A 352 47.90 -58.61 30.11
CA GLY A 352 47.25 -58.08 28.90
C GLY A 352 46.97 -56.58 29.06
N HIS A 353 47.28 -55.78 28.04
CA HIS A 353 46.89 -54.36 28.00
C HIS A 353 45.95 -54.13 26.82
N ARG A 354 44.72 -53.67 27.11
CA ARG A 354 43.71 -53.34 26.11
C ARG A 354 43.27 -51.89 26.28
N GLU A 355 43.52 -51.09 25.26
CA GLU A 355 43.08 -49.69 25.14
C GLU A 355 41.98 -49.59 24.08
N THR A 356 40.93 -48.81 24.33
CA THR A 356 39.85 -48.58 23.36
C THR A 356 39.44 -47.11 23.40
N VAL A 357 39.60 -46.43 22.27
CA VAL A 357 39.13 -45.05 22.06
C VAL A 357 37.97 -45.10 21.07
N THR A 358 36.80 -44.64 21.49
CA THR A 358 35.59 -44.63 20.66
C THR A 358 35.05 -43.21 20.56
N ASN A 359 34.94 -42.70 19.33
CA ASN A 359 34.26 -41.44 19.03
C ASN A 359 32.82 -41.73 18.63
N TYR A 360 31.88 -41.00 19.20
CA TYR A 360 30.45 -41.15 18.95
C TYR A 360 29.90 -39.95 18.19
N GLU A 361 28.99 -40.21 17.25
CA GLU A 361 28.05 -39.19 16.76
C GLU A 361 26.87 -39.13 17.74
N VAL A 362 26.52 -37.93 18.20
CA VAL A 362 25.40 -37.73 19.12
C VAL A 362 24.28 -37.02 18.38
N ASP A 363 23.08 -37.59 18.44
CA ASP A 363 21.90 -36.95 17.86
C ASP A 363 21.69 -35.57 18.50
N ARG A 364 21.82 -34.52 17.69
CA ARG A 364 21.62 -33.12 18.09
C ARG A 364 20.28 -32.64 17.55
N THR A 365 19.36 -32.33 18.45
CA THR A 365 18.10 -31.65 18.11
C THR A 365 18.21 -30.18 18.49
N VAL A 366 18.26 -29.30 17.48
CA VAL A 366 18.20 -27.85 17.66
C VAL A 366 16.76 -27.41 17.42
N ARG A 367 16.11 -26.88 18.46
CA ARG A 367 14.79 -26.25 18.35
C ARG A 367 14.93 -24.75 18.54
N VAL A 368 14.68 -24.00 17.48
CA VAL A 368 14.55 -22.55 17.52
C VAL A 368 13.06 -22.23 17.64
N THR A 369 12.65 -21.71 18.78
CA THR A 369 11.28 -21.26 19.01
C THR A 369 11.28 -19.73 19.02
N ARG A 370 10.55 -19.15 18.07
CA ARG A 370 10.23 -17.72 18.05
C ARG A 370 8.77 -17.56 18.43
N ASN A 371 8.51 -16.99 19.60
CA ASN A 371 7.14 -16.76 20.03
C ASN A 371 6.49 -15.68 19.18
N ALA A 372 5.20 -15.86 18.88
CA ALA A 372 4.41 -14.84 18.22
C ALA A 372 4.28 -13.61 19.14
N THR A 373 4.46 -12.42 18.58
CA THR A 373 4.17 -11.16 19.27
C THR A 373 2.68 -10.83 19.14
N GLY A 374 2.14 -10.03 20.06
CA GLY A 374 0.74 -9.61 20.02
C GLY A 374 -0.22 -10.58 20.73
N LEU A 375 0.29 -11.38 21.67
CA LEU A 375 -0.55 -12.23 22.52
C LEU A 375 -1.27 -11.38 23.56
N VAL A 376 -2.54 -11.66 23.80
CA VAL A 376 -3.33 -10.99 24.82
C VAL A 376 -2.90 -11.50 26.20
N ARG A 377 -2.35 -10.60 27.02
CA ARG A 377 -1.94 -10.92 28.40
C ARG A 377 -3.16 -11.02 29.30
N HIS A 378 -4.01 -9.98 29.30
CA HIS A 378 -5.28 -9.99 30.00
C HIS A 378 -6.31 -9.06 29.33
N LEU A 379 -7.59 -9.36 29.50
CA LEU A 379 -8.72 -8.56 29.04
C LEU A 379 -9.55 -8.06 30.23
N ASN A 380 -9.94 -6.80 30.18
CA ASN A 380 -10.90 -6.21 31.11
C ASN A 380 -12.12 -5.75 30.33
N ALA A 381 -13.27 -6.36 30.59
CA ALA A 381 -14.54 -5.97 29.96
C ALA A 381 -15.49 -5.39 31.00
N ALA A 382 -15.98 -4.18 30.73
CA ALA A 382 -17.02 -3.53 31.51
C ALA A 382 -18.27 -3.35 30.64
N VAL A 383 -19.39 -3.91 31.10
CA VAL A 383 -20.67 -3.82 30.39
C VAL A 383 -21.70 -3.19 31.30
N VAL A 384 -22.35 -2.15 30.81
CA VAL A 384 -23.45 -1.47 31.49
C VAL A 384 -24.72 -1.74 30.69
N VAL A 385 -25.73 -2.30 31.36
CA VAL A 385 -27.03 -2.61 30.78
C VAL A 385 -28.07 -1.69 31.43
N ASN A 386 -28.94 -1.12 30.60
CA ASN A 386 -30.05 -0.30 31.06
C ASN A 386 -31.12 -1.15 31.77
N GLN A 387 -31.91 -0.54 32.62
CA GLN A 387 -33.06 -1.17 33.23
C GLN A 387 -34.16 -1.44 32.18
N LYS A 388 -34.96 -2.48 32.40
CA LYS A 388 -36.09 -2.79 31.52
C LYS A 388 -37.15 -1.71 31.68
N VAL A 389 -37.52 -1.06 30.58
CA VAL A 389 -38.61 -0.10 30.53
C VAL A 389 -39.89 -0.84 30.16
N ASN A 390 -40.75 -1.07 31.15
CA ASN A 390 -42.09 -1.60 30.92
C ASN A 390 -43.06 -0.43 30.74
N THR A 391 -43.81 -0.42 29.64
CA THR A 391 -44.85 0.60 29.40
C THR A 391 -46.21 -0.03 29.68
N ASP A 392 -46.94 0.50 30.66
CA ASP A 392 -48.30 0.06 30.97
C ASP A 392 -49.28 0.49 29.86
N ALA A 393 -50.45 -0.13 29.77
CA ALA A 393 -51.51 0.16 28.78
C ALA A 393 -52.00 1.63 28.81
N LYS A 394 -51.64 2.40 29.84
CA LYS A 394 -51.91 3.83 30.01
C LYS A 394 -50.74 4.75 29.63
N GLY A 395 -49.68 4.21 29.01
CA GLY A 395 -48.52 4.98 28.54
C GLY A 395 -47.53 5.40 29.65
N LYS A 396 -47.68 4.88 30.88
CA LYS A 396 -46.73 5.12 31.97
C LYS A 396 -45.57 4.14 31.86
N THR A 397 -44.37 4.66 31.66
CA THR A 397 -43.13 3.88 31.67
C THR A 397 -42.64 3.66 33.10
N THR A 398 -42.41 2.41 33.49
CA THR A 398 -41.79 2.02 34.76
C THR A 398 -40.48 1.29 34.48
N SER A 399 -39.41 1.75 35.12
CA SER A 399 -38.08 1.17 35.01
C SER A 399 -37.89 0.08 36.06
N THR A 400 -37.68 -1.16 35.64
CA THR A 400 -37.46 -2.30 36.54
C THR A 400 -36.02 -2.80 36.40
N PRO A 401 -35.29 -2.98 37.52
CA PRO A 401 -33.96 -3.59 37.47
C PRO A 401 -34.05 -5.04 37.00
N LEU A 402 -33.01 -5.51 36.32
CA LEU A 402 -32.85 -6.92 35.93
C LEU A 402 -32.63 -7.75 37.20
N THR A 403 -33.11 -8.98 37.18
CA THR A 403 -32.88 -9.93 38.29
C THR A 403 -31.43 -10.40 38.30
N GLN A 404 -30.97 -10.92 39.43
CA GLN A 404 -29.60 -11.45 39.55
C GLN A 404 -29.35 -12.60 38.56
N ASP A 405 -30.31 -13.50 38.38
CA ASP A 405 -30.21 -14.61 37.43
C ASP A 405 -30.05 -14.14 35.98
N GLU A 406 -30.68 -13.01 35.61
CA GLU A 406 -30.51 -12.41 34.28
C GLU A 406 -29.11 -11.81 34.14
N MET A 407 -28.63 -11.11 35.17
CA MET A 407 -27.28 -10.55 35.19
C MET A 407 -26.20 -11.63 35.09
N ASP A 408 -26.39 -12.77 35.75
CA ASP A 408 -25.43 -13.89 35.71
C ASP A 408 -25.41 -14.52 34.30
N LYS A 409 -26.57 -14.68 33.66
CA LYS A 409 -26.66 -15.15 32.26
C LYS A 409 -26.00 -14.18 31.28
N LEU A 410 -26.21 -12.87 31.43
CA LEU A 410 -25.56 -11.86 30.61
C LEU A 410 -24.05 -11.86 30.83
N THR A 411 -23.61 -12.03 32.08
CA THR A 411 -22.18 -12.14 32.41
C THR A 411 -21.55 -13.36 31.74
N ALA A 412 -22.22 -14.52 31.77
CA ALA A 412 -21.75 -15.73 31.08
C ALA A 412 -21.66 -15.54 29.56
N LEU A 413 -22.64 -14.86 28.95
CA LEU A 413 -22.60 -14.54 27.51
C LEU A 413 -21.44 -13.63 27.15
N VAL A 414 -21.16 -12.60 27.97
CA VAL A 414 -20.01 -11.70 27.75
C VAL A 414 -18.69 -12.45 27.91
N GLN A 415 -18.58 -13.33 28.90
CA GLN A 415 -17.40 -14.16 29.11
C GLN A 415 -17.10 -15.05 27.89
N GLU A 416 -18.13 -15.68 27.31
CA GLU A 416 -17.99 -16.48 26.10
C GLU A 416 -17.61 -15.62 24.87
N ALA A 417 -18.20 -14.42 24.74
CA ALA A 417 -17.95 -13.53 23.60
C ALA A 417 -16.49 -13.05 23.48
N ILE A 418 -15.83 -12.83 24.62
CA ILE A 418 -14.44 -12.35 24.67
C ILE A 418 -13.42 -13.48 24.73
N GLY A 419 -13.85 -14.73 24.93
CA GLY A 419 -12.96 -15.85 25.21
C GLY A 419 -12.27 -15.70 26.57
N PHE A 420 -13.08 -15.50 27.62
CA PHE A 420 -12.62 -15.33 29.00
C PHE A 420 -11.76 -16.49 29.44
N ASP A 421 -10.57 -16.17 29.95
CA ASP A 421 -9.66 -17.15 30.51
C ASP A 421 -9.18 -16.70 31.91
N GLN A 422 -9.52 -17.49 32.92
CA GLN A 422 -9.13 -17.23 34.29
C GLN A 422 -7.62 -17.36 34.51
N THR A 423 -6.93 -18.18 33.71
CA THR A 423 -5.47 -18.36 33.79
C THR A 423 -4.70 -17.16 33.22
N ARG A 424 -5.28 -16.45 32.26
CA ARG A 424 -4.78 -15.16 31.74
C ARG A 424 -5.01 -14.00 32.72
N GLY A 425 -5.95 -14.16 33.66
CA GLY A 425 -6.32 -13.10 34.60
C GLY A 425 -7.33 -12.11 34.02
N ASP A 426 -8.17 -12.56 33.07
CA ASP A 426 -9.25 -11.74 32.53
C ASP A 426 -10.26 -11.35 33.62
N SER A 427 -10.89 -10.19 33.46
CA SER A 427 -11.98 -9.74 34.34
C SER A 427 -13.17 -9.20 33.55
N VAL A 428 -14.37 -9.63 33.94
CA VAL A 428 -15.63 -9.18 33.34
C VAL A 428 -16.55 -8.68 34.43
N LYS A 429 -17.10 -7.48 34.23
CA LYS A 429 -18.08 -6.91 35.15
C LYS A 429 -19.27 -6.36 34.38
N VAL A 430 -20.44 -6.93 34.66
CA VAL A 430 -21.72 -6.44 34.14
C VAL A 430 -22.45 -5.71 35.25
N ILE A 431 -22.86 -4.47 35.00
CA ILE A 431 -23.64 -3.66 35.94
C ILE A 431 -24.97 -3.26 35.31
N ASN A 432 -26.01 -3.23 36.14
CA ASN A 432 -27.30 -2.67 35.75
C ASN A 432 -27.45 -1.27 36.33
N ALA A 433 -27.61 -0.28 35.46
CA ALA A 433 -27.85 1.10 35.88
C ALA A 433 -28.83 1.78 34.92
N PRO A 434 -29.74 2.63 35.42
CA PRO A 434 -30.65 3.37 34.55
C PRO A 434 -29.86 4.39 33.72
N PHE A 435 -30.09 4.39 32.41
CA PHE A 435 -29.47 5.36 31.52
C PHE A 435 -30.23 6.68 31.60
N LYS A 436 -29.51 7.80 31.53
CA LYS A 436 -30.15 9.10 31.34
C LYS A 436 -30.69 9.15 29.92
N ALA A 437 -32.01 9.15 29.78
CA ALA A 437 -32.63 9.43 28.49
C ALA A 437 -32.26 10.86 28.10
N GLU A 438 -31.49 11.02 27.03
CA GLU A 438 -31.38 12.30 26.35
C GLU A 438 -32.79 12.63 25.85
N ALA A 439 -33.36 13.72 26.36
CA ALA A 439 -34.68 14.16 25.93
C ALA A 439 -34.58 14.40 24.42
N ALA A 440 -35.19 13.51 23.64
CA ALA A 440 -35.32 13.68 22.21
C ALA A 440 -35.88 15.08 21.98
N MET A 441 -35.07 15.97 21.40
CA MET A 441 -35.54 17.25 20.89
C MET A 441 -36.72 16.90 20.01
N LYS A 442 -37.94 17.24 20.47
CA LYS A 442 -39.15 17.13 19.66
C LYS A 442 -38.82 17.80 18.34
N ALA A 443 -38.85 17.03 17.26
CA ALA A 443 -38.88 17.57 15.93
C ALA A 443 -40.07 18.52 15.89
N GLU A 444 -39.79 19.80 15.99
CA GLU A 444 -40.74 20.87 15.77
C GLU A 444 -41.19 20.73 14.32
N GLU A 445 -42.49 20.50 14.14
CA GLU A 445 -43.15 20.34 12.84
C GLU A 445 -42.72 21.49 11.91
N LEU A 446 -42.19 21.12 10.74
CA LEU A 446 -42.06 22.00 9.58
C LEU A 446 -43.25 21.83 8.65
#